data_AF-A0A8J6EBY7-F1
#
_entry.id   AF-A0A8J6EBY7-F1
#
_cell.length_a   1.000
_cell.length_b   1.000
_cell.length_c   1.000
_cell.angle_alpha   90.00
_cell.angle_beta   90.00
_cell.angle_gamma   90.00
#
_symmetry.space_group_name_H-M   'P 1'
#
loop_
_entity.id
_entity.type
_entity.pdbx_description
1 polymer ?
#
loop_
_entity_poly.entity_id
_entity_poly.type
_entity_poly.pdbx_seq_one_letter_code
_entity_poly.pdbx_strand_id
1 'polypeptide(L)' 'MEDGAGKWLISDPRCKLEVLSIMSTDMVEDESQFYCKAKKYWKNIPPTVDGMLGGYGHISSIDINGSKRFLQKFLR' A
#
# COMPACT_ATOMS: atom_id res chain seq x y z
N MET A 1 21.40 27.19 -2.07
CA MET A 1 22.06 26.64 -0.88
C MET A 1 21.21 27.14 0.28
N GLU A 2 20.18 26.44 0.73
CA GLU A 2 20.12 25.01 1.07
C GLU A 2 18.90 24.29 0.45
N ASP A 3 19.21 23.17 -0.18
CA ASP A 3 18.55 21.85 -0.21
C ASP A 3 17.29 21.65 0.65
N GLY A 4 16.22 21.16 0.02
CA GLY A 4 14.96 20.87 0.69
C GLY A 4 14.04 19.96 -0.13
N ALA A 5 14.55 18.80 -0.53
CA ALA A 5 13.77 17.69 -1.08
C ALA A 5 12.83 17.07 -0.02
N GLY A 6 11.96 17.87 0.59
CA GLY A 6 11.12 17.50 1.74
C GLY A 6 9.64 17.89 1.63
N LYS A 7 9.17 18.34 0.46
CA LYS A 7 7.79 18.83 0.26
C LYS A 7 6.90 17.89 -0.57
N TRP A 8 7.12 16.58 -0.53
CA TRP A 8 6.36 15.64 -1.38
C TRP A 8 5.13 14.96 -0.75
N LEU A 9 4.75 15.19 0.51
CA LEU A 9 3.73 14.33 1.16
C LEU A 9 2.69 14.99 2.09
N ILE A 10 2.30 16.25 1.89
CA ILE A 10 1.23 16.90 2.68
C ILE A 10 0.45 17.82 1.73
N SER A 11 -0.52 17.40 0.91
CA SER A 11 -1.82 16.81 1.22
C SER A 11 -2.37 16.38 -0.14
N ASP A 12 -2.82 15.14 -0.32
CA ASP A 12 -3.40 14.76 -1.62
C ASP A 12 -4.76 15.47 -1.78
N PRO A 13 -4.92 16.39 -2.75
CA PRO A 13 -6.16 17.14 -2.93
C PRO A 13 -7.34 16.23 -3.32
N ARG A 14 -7.07 15.01 -3.79
CA ARG A 14 -8.11 14.02 -4.13
C ARG A 14 -8.81 13.45 -2.90
N CYS A 15 -8.25 13.58 -1.70
CA CYS A 15 -8.91 13.14 -0.46
C CYS A 15 -9.98 14.11 0.07
N LYS A 16 -10.37 15.15 -0.70
CA LYS A 16 -11.36 16.16 -0.30
C LYS A 16 -12.42 16.40 -1.40
N LEU A 17 -13.23 15.40 -1.72
CA LEU A 17 -14.51 15.67 -2.35
C LEU A 17 -15.51 14.58 -1.96
N GLU A 18 -16.50 14.96 -1.16
CA GLU A 18 -17.63 14.13 -0.77
C GLU A 18 -18.76 14.46 -1.75
N VAL A 19 -19.13 13.53 -2.64
CA VAL A 19 -20.29 13.71 -3.53
C VAL A 19 -21.10 12.41 -3.53
N LEU A 20 -22.41 12.58 -3.31
CA LEU A 20 -23.41 11.57 -3.01
C LEU A 20 -23.39 10.34 -3.94
N SER A 21 -23.57 9.19 -3.29
CA SER A 21 -23.89 7.86 -3.81
C SER A 21 -25.08 7.87 -4.78
N ILE A 22 -25.02 7.03 -5.83
CA ILE A 22 -25.98 5.95 -6.11
C ILE A 22 -25.49 5.13 -7.34
N MET A 23 -25.41 3.81 -7.16
CA MET A 23 -25.21 2.69 -8.13
C MET A 23 -23.77 2.25 -8.46
N SER A 24 -23.31 1.14 -7.87
CA SER A 24 -22.94 -0.11 -8.58
C SER A 24 -22.15 -1.08 -7.68
N THR A 25 -22.23 -2.35 -8.03
CA THR A 25 -21.57 -3.55 -7.48
C THR A 25 -20.04 -3.44 -7.52
N ASP A 26 -19.41 -2.92 -6.47
CA ASP A 26 -18.00 -3.18 -6.13
C ASP A 26 -17.79 -2.81 -4.65
N MET A 27 -17.03 -3.60 -3.90
CA MET A 27 -16.85 -3.45 -2.43
C MET A 27 -16.16 -2.13 -2.00
N VAL A 28 -15.90 -1.22 -2.93
CA VAL A 28 -15.20 0.04 -2.72
C VAL A 28 -16.10 1.19 -3.16
N GLU A 29 -16.78 1.80 -2.20
CA GLU A 29 -17.76 2.88 -2.42
C GLU A 29 -17.13 4.18 -2.95
N ASP A 30 -15.82 4.38 -2.71
CA ASP A 30 -15.07 5.55 -3.18
C ASP A 30 -13.59 5.16 -3.38
N GLU A 31 -13.19 5.05 -4.64
CA GLU A 31 -11.83 4.70 -5.05
C GLU A 31 -10.79 5.70 -4.52
N SER A 32 -11.11 7.00 -4.50
CA SER A 32 -10.21 8.02 -3.98
C SER A 32 -10.01 7.84 -2.48
N GLN A 33 -11.10 7.66 -1.73
CA GLN A 33 -11.03 7.38 -0.30
C GLN A 33 -10.29 6.09 0.00
N PHE A 34 -10.46 5.04 -0.81
CA PHE A 34 -9.75 3.78 -0.68
C PHE A 34 -8.23 3.99 -0.73
N TYR A 35 -7.73 4.63 -1.78
CA TYR A 35 -6.29 4.91 -1.91
C TYR A 35 -5.79 5.91 -0.85
N CYS A 36 -6.60 6.91 -0.49
CA CYS A 36 -6.28 7.85 0.59
C CYS A 36 -6.13 7.16 1.95
N LYS A 37 -7.03 6.22 2.28
CA LYS A 37 -6.97 5.41 3.51
C LYS A 37 -5.74 4.51 3.49
N ALA A 38 -5.47 3.82 2.38
CA ALA A 38 -4.29 2.97 2.22
C ALA A 38 -2.98 3.76 2.41
N LYS A 39 -2.87 4.94 1.79
CA LYS A 39 -1.71 5.83 1.95
C LYS A 39 -1.50 6.26 3.40
N LYS A 40 -2.57 6.67 4.09
CA LYS A 40 -2.51 7.06 5.51
C LYS A 40 -2.09 5.90 6.40
N TYR A 41 -2.58 4.70 6.12
CA TYR A 41 -2.21 3.48 6.85
C TYR A 41 -0.71 3.19 6.68
N TRP A 42 -0.24 3.00 5.45
CA TRP A 42 1.16 2.62 5.19
C TRP A 42 2.17 3.69 5.60
N LYS A 43 1.78 4.97 5.67
CA LYS A 43 2.63 6.05 6.18
C LYS A 43 3.09 5.83 7.63
N ASN A 44 2.28 5.17 8.46
CA ASN A 44 2.54 5.00 9.89
C ASN A 44 3.09 3.60 10.23
N ILE A 45 3.14 2.69 9.26
CA ILE A 45 3.70 1.35 9.46
C ILE A 45 5.24 1.43 9.49
N PRO A 46 5.91 0.84 10.50
CA PRO A 46 7.36 0.82 10.56
C PRO A 46 7.96 0.16 9.31
N PRO A 47 9.06 0.69 8.74
CA PRO A 47 9.73 0.10 7.59
C PRO A 47 10.58 -1.12 8.00
N THR A 48 9.95 -2.14 8.58
CA THR A 48 10.56 -3.39 9.04
C THR A 48 9.87 -4.59 8.39
N VAL A 49 10.49 -5.77 8.47
CA VAL A 49 9.89 -7.03 7.95
C VAL A 49 8.52 -7.27 8.60
N ASP A 50 8.43 -7.11 9.93
CA ASP A 50 7.15 -7.25 10.64
C ASP A 50 6.14 -6.15 10.29
N GLY A 51 6.59 -4.93 10.00
CA GLY A 51 5.70 -3.87 9.51
C GLY A 51 5.10 -4.23 8.15
N MET A 52 5.91 -4.70 7.21
CA MET A 52 5.45 -5.11 5.87
C MET A 52 4.54 -6.34 5.91
N LEU A 53 4.79 -7.26 6.85
CA LEU A 53 4.06 -8.52 6.97
C LEU A 53 2.98 -8.48 8.06
N GLY A 54 2.67 -7.31 8.64
CA GLY A 54 1.63 -7.17 9.67
C GLY A 54 1.84 -8.07 10.90
N GLY A 55 3.09 -8.30 11.31
CA GLY A 55 3.46 -9.20 12.41
C GLY A 55 3.69 -10.65 12.01
N TYR A 56 3.56 -11.00 10.73
CA TYR A 56 3.84 -12.34 10.21
C TYR A 56 5.28 -12.50 9.68
N GLY A 57 6.27 -11.85 10.28
CA GLY A 57 7.68 -11.98 9.85
C GLY A 57 8.18 -13.42 9.73
N HIS A 58 7.67 -14.31 10.58
CA HIS A 58 8.02 -15.73 10.62
C HIS A 58 7.67 -16.50 9.33
N ILE A 59 6.71 -16.04 8.52
CA ILE A 59 6.38 -16.68 7.23
C ILE A 59 7.19 -16.14 6.04
N SER A 60 8.00 -15.09 6.23
CA SER A 60 8.76 -14.46 5.14
C SER A 60 9.63 -15.46 4.37
N SER A 61 10.31 -16.37 5.10
CA SER A 61 11.18 -17.37 4.49
C SER A 61 10.41 -18.38 3.62
N ILE A 62 9.26 -18.86 4.11
CA ILE A 62 8.46 -19.85 3.36
C ILE A 62 7.81 -19.22 2.13
N ASP A 63 7.35 -17.96 2.23
CA ASP A 63 6.77 -17.20 1.11
C ASP A 63 7.80 -16.96 -0.01
N ILE A 64 9.01 -16.47 0.34
CA ILE A 64 10.09 -16.22 -0.63
C ILE A 64 10.54 -17.53 -1.30
N ASN A 65 10.71 -18.60 -0.52
CA ASN A 65 11.13 -19.89 -1.07
C ASN A 65 10.09 -20.49 -2.03
N GLY A 66 8.79 -20.34 -1.71
CA GLY A 66 7.69 -20.72 -2.59
C GLY A 66 7.72 -19.94 -3.91
N SER A 67 7.77 -18.61 -3.80
CA SER A 67 7.83 -17.67 -4.93
C SER A 67 9.05 -17.93 -5.83
N LYS A 68 10.23 -18.18 -5.24
CA LYS A 68 11.46 -18.54 -5.99
C LYS A 68 11.28 -19.83 -6.78
N ARG A 69 10.77 -20.89 -6.15
CA ARG A 69 10.51 -22.17 -6.82
C ARG A 69 9.46 -22.04 -7.93
N PHE A 70 8.47 -21.17 -7.73
CA PHE A 70 7.47 -20.87 -8.75
C PHE A 70 8.10 -20.18 -9.97
N LEU A 71 8.85 -19.09 -9.76
CA LEU A 71 9.49 -18.34 -10.84
C LEU A 71 10.53 -19.15 -11.60
N GLN A 72 11.28 -20.02 -10.92
CA GLN A 72 12.25 -20.93 -11.55
C GLN A 72 11.66 -21.88 -12.60
N LYS A 73 10.33 -22.08 -12.62
CA LYS A 73 9.68 -22.86 -13.68
C LYS A 73 9.60 -22.11 -15.01
N PHE A 74 9.64 -20.77 -14.97
CA PHE A 74 9.47 -19.89 -16.13
C PHE A 74 10.77 -19.22 -16.56
N LEU A 75 11.67 -19.00 -15.61
CA LEU A 75 12.99 -18.45 -15.85
C LEU A 75 13.93 -19.62 -16.21
N ARG A 76 14.25 -19.75 -17.50
CA ARG A 76 15.29 -20.65 -18.00
C ARG A 76 16.68 -20.04 -17.80
#